data_AF-A0A926USY8-F1
#
_entry.id   AF-A0A926USY8-F1
#
_cell.length_a   1.000
_cell.length_b   1.000
_cell.length_c   1.000
_cell.angle_alpha   90.00
_cell.angle_beta   90.00
_cell.angle_gamma   90.00
#
_symmetry.space_group_name_H-M   'P 1'
#
loop_
_entity.id
_entity.type
_entity.pdbx_description
1 polymer ?
#
loop_
_entity_poly.entity_id
_entity_poly.type
_entity_poly.pdbx_seq_one_letter_code
_entity_poly.pdbx_strand_id
1 'polypeptide(L)' 'MLTLQITKDQVFTLIDQLSLNEQQEVLQYLVEKNREDLDDTPDDIVIEGIRQGLKEAMSGQTIPLSQMWEGIDVE' A
#
# COMPACT_ATOMS: atom_id res chain seq x y z
N MET A 1 -25.34 7.45 1.17
CA MET A 1 -24.77 6.20 0.62
C MET A 1 -25.21 5.07 1.52
N LEU A 2 -25.89 4.04 1.00
CA LEU A 2 -26.25 2.84 1.76
C LEU A 2 -25.01 1.96 1.89
N THR A 3 -24.49 1.79 3.10
CA THR A 3 -23.44 0.80 3.35
C THR A 3 -24.11 -0.53 3.61
N LEU A 4 -23.92 -1.49 2.69
CA LEU A 4 -24.41 -2.85 2.86
C LEU A 4 -23.52 -3.54 3.91
N GLN A 5 -24.03 -3.72 5.13
CA GLN A 5 -23.34 -4.50 6.15
C GLN A 5 -23.60 -5.99 5.89
N ILE A 6 -22.71 -6.62 5.13
CA ILE A 6 -22.71 -8.05 4.86
C ILE A 6 -21.59 -8.73 5.66
N THR A 7 -21.87 -9.90 6.24
CA THR A 7 -20.87 -10.68 6.98
C THR A 7 -20.04 -11.55 6.03
N LYS A 8 -18.86 -12.00 6.50
CA LYS A 8 -17.97 -12.85 5.69
C LYS A 8 -18.63 -14.17 5.25
N ASP A 9 -19.41 -14.80 6.13
CA ASP A 9 -20.21 -15.99 5.82
C ASP A 9 -21.27 -15.74 4.74
N GLN A 10 -21.94 -14.58 4.79
CA GLN A 10 -22.92 -14.21 3.77
C GLN A 10 -22.25 -14.00 2.40
N VAL A 11 -21.03 -13.43 2.37
CA VAL A 11 -20.26 -13.31 1.12
C VAL A 11 -19.93 -14.68 0.53
N PHE A 12 -19.46 -15.64 1.34
CA PHE A 12 -19.17 -17.00 0.84
C PHE A 12 -20.42 -17.71 0.34
N THR A 13 -21.55 -17.56 1.03
CA THR A 13 -22.83 -18.13 0.62
C THR A 13 -23.30 -17.59 -0.73
N LEU A 14 -23.01 -16.31 -1.02
CA LEU A 14 -23.32 -15.70 -2.32
C LEU A 14 -22.38 -16.20 -3.42
N ILE A 15 -21.10 -16.38 -3.12
CA ILE A 15 -20.12 -16.91 -4.09
C ILE A 15 -20.46 -18.35 -4.48
N ASP A 16 -20.91 -19.17 -3.53
CA ASP A 16 -21.30 -20.58 -3.77
C ASP A 16 -22.49 -20.70 -4.73
N GLN A 17 -23.34 -19.68 -4.81
CA GLN A 17 -24.49 -19.63 -5.73
C GLN A 17 -24.11 -19.24 -7.17
N LEU A 18 -22.88 -18.77 -7.40
CA LEU A 18 -22.39 -18.39 -8.72
C LEU A 18 -21.95 -19.62 -9.51
N SER A 19 -21.98 -19.51 -10.85
CA SER A 19 -21.39 -20.52 -11.73
C SER A 19 -19.86 -20.58 -11.57
N LEU A 20 -19.25 -21.69 -11.99
CA LEU A 20 -17.80 -21.89 -11.89
C LEU A 20 -17.00 -20.76 -12.55
N ASN A 21 -17.46 -20.25 -13.70
CA ASN A 21 -16.79 -19.14 -14.39
C ASN A 21 -16.84 -17.85 -13.57
N GLU A 22 -18.00 -17.52 -13.02
CA GLU A 22 -18.16 -16.32 -12.19
C GLU A 22 -17.34 -16.42 -10.89
N GLN A 23 -17.26 -17.62 -10.29
CA GLN A 23 -16.38 -17.84 -9.14
C GLN A 23 -14.90 -17.62 -9.49
N GLN A 24 -14.46 -18.05 -10.68
CA GLN A 24 -13.09 -17.79 -11.16
C GLN A 24 -12.83 -16.30 -11.37
N GLU A 25 -13.79 -15.55 -11.91
CA GLU A 25 -13.67 -14.09 -12.07
C GLU A 25 -13.55 -13.38 -10.71
N VAL A 26 -14.35 -13.77 -9.73
CA VAL A 26 -14.27 -13.24 -8.37
C VAL A 26 -12.91 -13.54 -7.74
N LEU A 27 -12.40 -14.77 -7.89
CA LEU A 27 -11.07 -15.15 -7.40
C LEU A 27 -9.97 -14.35 -8.09
N GLN A 28 -10.04 -14.17 -9.42
CA GLN A 28 -9.07 -13.38 -10.17
C GLN A 28 -9.05 -11.92 -9.71
N TYR A 29 -10.23 -11.31 -9.52
CA TYR A 29 -10.35 -9.96 -9.00
C TYR A 29 -9.77 -9.84 -7.59
N LEU A 30 -10.04 -10.80 -6.70
CA LEU A 30 -9.50 -10.79 -5.34
C LEU A 30 -7.98 -10.98 -5.33
N VAL A 31 -7.44 -11.85 -6.18
CA VAL A 31 -5.99 -12.02 -6.35
C VAL A 31 -5.38 -10.72 -6.84
N GLU A 32 -5.94 -10.09 -7.86
CA GLU A 32 -5.40 -8.83 -8.41
C GLU A 32 -5.52 -7.67 -7.42
N LYS A 33 -6.61 -7.59 -6.65
CA LYS A 33 -6.78 -6.60 -5.60
C LYS A 33 -5.83 -6.78 -4.41
N ASN A 34 -5.45 -8.03 -4.10
CA ASN A 34 -4.51 -8.34 -3.03
C ASN A 34 -3.09 -8.57 -3.55
N ARG A 35 -2.82 -8.34 -4.84
CA ARG A 35 -1.45 -8.17 -5.30
C ARG A 35 -0.98 -6.86 -4.70
N GLU A 36 -0.25 -6.97 -3.60
CA GLU A 36 0.70 -5.93 -3.22
C GLU A 36 1.61 -5.72 -4.43
N ASP A 37 1.72 -4.48 -4.88
CA ASP A 37 2.73 -4.13 -5.86
C ASP A 37 4.07 -4.43 -5.20
N LEU A 38 4.77 -5.46 -5.67
CA LEU A 38 6.02 -5.93 -5.07
C LEU A 38 7.12 -4.87 -5.18
N ASP A 39 6.94 -3.87 -6.04
CA ASP A 39 7.84 -2.73 -6.18
C ASP A 39 7.47 -1.59 -5.20
N ASP A 40 6.31 -1.66 -4.53
CA ASP A 40 5.91 -0.64 -3.56
C ASP A 40 6.60 -0.86 -2.21
N THR A 41 6.98 0.25 -1.59
CA THR A 41 7.62 0.20 -0.27
C THR A 41 6.53 0.01 0.78
N PRO A 42 6.65 -0.99 1.69
CA PRO A 42 5.63 -1.21 2.72
C PRO A 42 5.37 0.06 3.54
N ASP A 43 4.09 0.33 3.84
CA ASP A 43 3.66 1.54 4.56
C ASP A 43 4.43 1.76 5.87
N ASP A 44 4.69 0.70 6.63
CA ASP A 44 5.45 0.78 7.89
C ASP A 44 6.86 1.36 7.68
N ILE A 45 7.52 1.00 6.57
CA ILE A 45 8.85 1.52 6.22
C ILE A 45 8.76 3.00 5.84
N VAL A 46 7.75 3.38 5.06
CA VAL A 46 7.50 4.77 4.68
C VAL A 46 7.24 5.63 5.93
N ILE A 47 6.40 5.15 6.83
CA ILE A 47 6.04 5.85 8.07
C ILE A 47 7.26 6.05 8.98
N GLU A 48 8.10 5.02 9.15
CA GLU A 48 9.31 5.14 9.95
C GLU A 48 10.31 6.13 9.35
N GLY A 49 10.48 6.14 8.02
CA GLY A 49 11.30 7.13 7.32
C GLY A 49 10.82 8.57 7.56
N ILE A 50 9.51 8.81 7.47
CA ILE A 50 8.91 10.13 7.73
C ILE A 50 9.12 10.55 9.20
N ARG A 51 8.90 9.64 10.16
CA ARG A 51 9.12 9.92 11.59
C ARG A 51 10.57 10.28 11.87
N GLN A 52 11.51 9.55 11.28
CA GLN A 52 12.94 9.82 11.42
C GLN A 52 13.29 11.20 10.85
N GLY A 53 12.90 11.49 9.61
CA GLY A 53 13.17 12.79 8.97
C GLY A 53 12.58 13.97 9.74
N LEU A 54 11.38 13.82 10.31
CA LEU A 54 10.79 14.85 11.17
C LEU A 54 11.60 15.05 12.45
N LYS A 55 12.07 13.97 13.08
CA LYS A 55 12.91 14.03 14.28
C LYS A 55 14.24 14.74 14.00
N GLU A 56 14.87 14.44 12.86
CA GLU A 56 16.11 15.09 12.41
C GLU A 56 15.92 16.58 12.10
N ALA A 57 14.81 16.93 11.45
CA ALA A 57 14.45 18.33 11.20
C ALA A 57 14.25 19.11 12.51
N MET A 58 13.53 18.53 13.48
CA MET A 58 13.30 19.17 14.78
C MET A 58 14.57 19.27 15.63
N SER A 59 15.53 18.37 15.47
CA SER A 59 16.81 18.40 16.20
C SER A 59 17.87 19.26 15.50
N GLY A 60 17.58 19.81 14.32
CA GLY A 60 18.54 20.57 13.52
C GLY A 60 19.59 19.70 12.81
N GLN A 61 19.40 18.39 12.77
CA GLN A 61 20.27 17.43 12.07
C GLN A 61 19.92 17.40 10.57
N THR A 62 20.08 18.54 9.92
CA THR A 62 19.74 18.74 8.50
C THR A 62 20.91 19.37 7.75
N ILE A 63 21.04 19.08 6.45
CA ILE A 63 21.98 19.78 5.57
C ILE A 63 21.25 20.82 4.71
N PRO A 64 21.92 21.92 4.30
CA PRO A 64 21.35 22.85 3.33
C PRO A 64 21.09 22.16 1.99
N LEU A 65 20.02 22.54 1.30
CA LEU A 65 19.65 21.96 0.01
C LEU A 65 20.77 22.09 -1.04
N SER A 66 21.54 23.19 -1.00
CA SER A 66 22.69 23.38 -1.89
C SER A 66 23.80 22.34 -1.68
N GLN A 67 23.91 21.78 -0.48
CA GLN A 67 24.90 20.76 -0.14
C GLN A 67 24.40 19.34 -0.41
N MET A 68 23.11 19.14 -0.68
CA MET A 68 22.55 17.81 -0.95
C MET A 68 23.13 17.16 -2.21
N TRP A 69 23.59 17.97 -3.15
CA TRP A 69 24.20 17.53 -4.41
C TRP A 69 25.71 17.35 -4.32
N GLU A 70 26.35 17.74 -3.22
CA GLU A 70 27.79 17.58 -3.04
C GLU A 70 28.14 16.07 -3.00
N GLY A 71 28.91 15.60 -3.97
CA GLY A 71 29.37 14.20 -4.05
C GLY A 71 28.40 13.23 -4.72
N ILE A 72 27.26 13.69 -5.24
CA ILE A 72 26.42 12.93 -6.17
C ILE A 72 26.84 13.30 -7.59
N ASP A 73 27.41 12.34 -8.31
CA ASP A 73 27.81 12.55 -9.70
C ASP A 73 26.56 12.51 -10.60
N VAL A 74 26.39 13.54 -11.41
CA VAL A 74 25.28 13.69 -12.37
C VAL A 74 25.86 13.72 -13.78
N GLU A 75 26.45 12.60 -14.20
CA GLU A 75 26.85 12.35 -15.59
C GLU A 75 25.77 11.59 -16.37
#